data_AF-A0A2H8TEI9-F1
#
_entry.id   AF-A0A2H8TEI9-F1
#
_cell.length_a   1.000
_cell.length_b   1.000
_cell.length_c   1.000
_cell.angle_alpha   90.00
_cell.angle_beta   90.00
_cell.angle_gamma   90.00
#
_symmetry.space_group_name_H-M   'P 1'
#
loop_
_entity.id
_entity.type
_entity.pdbx_description
1 polymer ?
#
loop_
_entity_poly.entity_id
_entity_poly.type
_entity_poly.pdbx_seq_one_letter_code
_entity_poly.pdbx_strand_id
1 'polypeptide(L)'
;MPPEEMPSQQELLEEAKLTEEENLKSLEKFEKLELARKQTRAKPRVTYLTSVKFLSKAYPLLAEDDTVNIESEEQNVKCESREFIERTTITVNEPHEFERMFPKKVAKPIKPHRQCVFTEDYARYRDPLTGHPYKNQKIFSILRSVYSMHLDEAFAKK
;
A
#
# COMPACT_ATOMS: atom_id res chain seq x y z
N MET A 1 27.74 -70.25 -11.72
CA MET A 1 28.71 -69.24 -11.27
C MET A 1 29.88 -69.98 -10.66
N PRO A 2 31.12 -69.71 -11.09
CA PRO A 2 32.29 -70.17 -10.34
C PRO A 2 32.20 -69.64 -8.90
N PRO A 3 32.68 -70.38 -7.89
CA PRO A 3 32.79 -69.86 -6.54
C PRO A 3 33.72 -68.65 -6.54
N GLU A 4 33.30 -67.54 -5.92
CA GLU A 4 34.20 -66.39 -5.69
C GLU A 4 35.39 -66.88 -4.87
N GLU A 5 36.57 -66.90 -5.49
CA GLU A 5 37.81 -67.27 -4.83
C GLU A 5 38.10 -66.24 -3.74
N MET A 6 38.37 -66.69 -2.51
CA MET A 6 38.69 -65.78 -1.42
C MET A 6 40.01 -65.05 -1.74
N PRO A 7 40.02 -63.70 -1.70
CA PRO A 7 41.22 -62.92 -1.96
C PRO A 7 42.37 -63.33 -1.05
N SER A 8 43.57 -63.33 -1.60
CA SER A 8 44.80 -63.57 -0.85
C SER A 8 45.03 -62.46 0.18
N GLN A 9 45.80 -62.78 1.23
CA GLN A 9 46.13 -61.81 2.27
C GLN A 9 46.89 -60.58 1.73
N GLN A 10 47.62 -60.72 0.62
CA GLN A 10 48.30 -59.61 -0.04
C GLN A 10 47.31 -58.67 -0.73
N GLU A 11 46.34 -59.22 -1.47
CA GLU A 11 45.29 -58.45 -2.14
C GLU A 11 44.45 -57.67 -1.13
N LEU A 12 44.10 -58.29 0.00
CA LEU A 12 43.39 -57.61 1.09
C LEU A 12 44.16 -56.42 1.67
N LEU A 13 45.49 -56.54 1.79
CA LEU A 13 46.34 -55.46 2.29
C LEU A 13 46.49 -54.33 1.27
N GLU A 14 46.49 -54.64 -0.03
CA GLU A 14 46.53 -53.65 -1.11
C GLU A 14 45.21 -52.88 -1.22
N GLU A 15 44.09 -53.59 -1.15
CA GLU A 15 42.75 -52.98 -1.13
C GLU A 15 42.56 -52.08 0.09
N ALA A 16 43.03 -52.51 1.27
CA ALA A 16 42.99 -51.70 2.48
C ALA A 16 43.79 -50.39 2.35
N LYS A 17 44.98 -50.43 1.73
CA LYS A 17 45.80 -49.22 1.48
C LYS A 17 45.11 -48.26 0.51
N LEU A 18 44.53 -48.77 -0.56
CA LEU A 18 43.79 -47.94 -1.52
C LEU A 18 42.59 -47.26 -0.85
N THR A 19 41.86 -48.03 -0.04
CA THR A 19 40.72 -47.52 0.73
C THR A 19 41.15 -46.43 1.73
N GLU A 20 42.29 -46.61 2.39
CA GLU A 20 42.88 -45.60 3.30
C GLU A 20 43.17 -44.28 2.56
N GLU A 21 43.80 -44.35 1.38
CA GLU A 21 44.09 -43.17 0.58
C GLU A 21 42.82 -42.45 0.10
N GLU A 22 41.81 -43.20 -0.33
CA GLU A 22 40.53 -42.64 -0.75
C GLU A 22 39.77 -41.99 0.41
N ASN A 23 39.83 -42.61 1.59
CA ASN A 23 39.26 -42.06 2.82
C ASN A 23 39.96 -40.76 3.23
N LEU A 24 41.29 -40.71 3.18
CA LEU A 24 42.07 -39.49 3.45
C LEU A 24 41.70 -38.34 2.50
N LYS A 25 41.66 -38.62 1.19
CA LYS A 25 41.25 -37.64 0.17
C LYS A 25 39.82 -37.14 0.39
N SER A 26 38.91 -38.03 0.78
CA SER A 26 37.51 -37.70 1.09
C SER A 26 37.40 -36.83 2.34
N LEU A 27 38.19 -37.13 3.36
CA LEU A 27 38.24 -36.38 4.62
C LEU A 27 38.76 -34.96 4.41
N GLU A 28 39.87 -34.78 3.69
CA GLU A 28 40.38 -33.45 3.33
C GLU A 28 39.37 -32.61 2.56
N LYS A 29 38.64 -33.23 1.62
CA LYS A 29 37.59 -32.54 0.85
C LYS A 29 36.44 -32.11 1.76
N PHE A 30 36.03 -32.96 2.70
CA PHE A 30 34.99 -32.65 3.66
C PHE A 30 35.39 -31.48 4.58
N GLU A 31 36.63 -31.45 5.07
CA GLU A 31 37.15 -30.34 5.87
C GLU A 31 37.13 -29.02 5.10
N LYS A 32 37.55 -29.03 3.83
CA LYS A 32 37.50 -27.85 2.95
C LYS A 32 36.06 -27.34 2.77
N LEU A 33 35.09 -28.25 2.61
CA LEU A 33 33.67 -27.89 2.49
C LEU A 33 33.10 -27.30 3.79
N GLU A 34 33.44 -27.87 4.94
CA GLU A 34 33.02 -27.36 6.25
C GLU A 34 33.57 -25.96 6.51
N LEU A 35 34.84 -25.71 6.18
CA LEU A 35 35.45 -24.38 6.27
C LEU A 35 34.79 -23.38 5.32
N ALA A 36 34.50 -23.78 4.08
CA ALA A 36 33.79 -22.93 3.12
C ALA A 36 32.38 -22.57 3.61
N ARG A 37 31.65 -23.56 4.15
CA ARG A 37 30.29 -23.37 4.68
C ARG A 37 30.27 -22.44 5.90
N LYS A 38 31.28 -22.52 6.77
CA LYS A 38 31.46 -21.61 7.91
C LYS A 38 31.86 -20.19 7.48
N GLN A 39 32.63 -20.05 6.40
CA GLN A 39 33.04 -18.74 5.86
C GLN A 39 31.92 -18.03 5.09
N THR A 40 31.04 -18.78 4.41
CA THR A 40 29.89 -18.18 3.71
C THR A 40 28.77 -17.87 4.69
N ARG A 41 28.82 -16.69 5.31
CA ARG A 41 27.66 -16.14 6.02
C ARG A 41 26.60 -15.81 4.96
N ALA A 42 25.51 -16.57 4.92
CA ALA A 42 24.39 -16.25 4.04
C ALA A 42 23.93 -14.82 4.35
N LYS A 43 24.07 -13.90 3.38
CA LYS A 43 23.57 -12.54 3.54
C LYS A 43 22.06 -12.66 3.77
N PRO A 44 21.50 -12.02 4.81
CA PRO A 44 20.06 -12.03 5.00
C PRO A 44 19.42 -11.53 3.71
N ARG A 45 18.48 -12.30 3.16
CA ARG A 45 17.68 -11.84 2.03
C ARG A 45 16.93 -10.60 2.52
N VAL A 46 17.30 -9.43 2.00
CA VAL A 46 16.55 -8.20 2.21
C VAL A 46 15.19 -8.44 1.57
N THR A 47 14.18 -8.68 2.39
CA THR A 47 12.79 -8.69 1.94
C THR A 47 12.41 -7.24 1.70
N TYR A 48 12.39 -6.83 0.43
CA TYR A 48 11.91 -5.51 -0.03
C TYR A 48 10.39 -5.33 0.15
N LEU A 49 9.77 -6.10 1.05
CA LEU A 49 8.36 -5.96 1.36
C LEU A 49 8.19 -4.74 2.25
N THR A 50 7.20 -3.92 1.92
CA THR A 50 6.72 -2.84 2.78
C THR A 50 6.38 -3.41 4.15
N SER A 51 7.24 -3.16 5.14
CA SER A 51 6.96 -3.56 6.51
C SER A 51 6.10 -2.50 7.18
N VAL A 52 4.97 -2.94 7.73
CA VAL A 52 4.08 -2.12 8.55
C VAL A 52 4.25 -2.59 9.99
N LYS A 53 4.66 -1.69 10.88
CA LYS A 53 4.86 -1.96 12.30
C LYS A 53 3.75 -1.29 13.10
N PHE A 54 3.15 -2.05 14.01
CA PHE A 54 2.14 -1.58 14.94
C PHE A 54 2.75 -1.48 16.33
N LEU A 55 2.61 -0.33 16.98
CA LEU A 55 3.08 -0.09 18.33
C LEU A 55 1.93 0.46 19.17
N SER A 56 1.28 -0.43 19.91
CA SER A 56 0.24 -0.09 20.88
C SER A 56 0.89 0.29 22.20
N LYS A 57 0.59 1.49 22.71
CA LYS A 57 1.06 1.98 24.01
C LYS A 57 -0.06 2.72 24.72
N ALA A 58 -0.05 2.65 26.05
CA ALA A 58 -0.85 3.54 26.89
C ALA A 58 -0.21 4.92 26.90
N TYR A 59 -0.96 5.94 26.50
CA TYR A 59 -0.56 7.35 26.58
C TYR A 59 -1.38 8.04 27.66
N PRO A 60 -0.79 8.97 28.43
CA PRO A 60 -1.55 9.79 29.37
C PRO A 60 -2.60 10.62 28.63
N LEU A 61 -3.81 10.73 29.19
CA LEU A 61 -4.85 11.63 28.69
C LEU A 61 -4.40 13.08 28.91
N LEU A 62 -4.14 13.80 27.82
CA LEU A 62 -3.87 15.24 27.88
C LEU A 62 -5.21 15.99 27.99
N ALA A 63 -5.30 16.96 28.91
CA ALA A 63 -6.45 17.85 28.98
C ALA A 63 -6.42 18.83 27.78
N GLU A 64 -7.60 19.25 27.31
CA GLU A 64 -7.82 20.06 26.09
C GLU A 64 -7.09 21.43 26.08
N ASP A 65 -6.47 21.85 27.18
CA ASP A 65 -5.78 23.15 27.31
C ASP A 65 -4.28 23.11 26.94
N ASP A 66 -3.69 21.94 26.71
CA ASP A 66 -2.28 21.79 26.32
C ASP A 66 -2.11 21.97 24.80
N THR A 67 -2.45 23.15 24.28
CA THR A 67 -1.99 23.58 22.95
C THR A 67 -0.50 23.90 23.03
N VAL A 68 0.33 22.86 22.85
CA VAL A 68 1.80 22.99 22.87
C VAL A 68 2.23 23.84 21.66
N ASN A 69 2.43 25.13 21.91
CA ASN A 69 3.18 26.01 21.01
C ASN A 69 4.62 25.47 20.94
N ILE A 70 5.08 25.09 19.75
CA ILE A 70 6.37 24.40 19.50
C ILE A 70 7.53 25.40 19.60
N GLU A 71 7.61 26.17 20.67
CA GLU A 71 8.75 27.04 20.99
C GLU A 71 8.76 27.27 22.50
N SER A 72 9.30 26.34 23.29
CA SER A 72 9.99 26.61 24.56
C SER A 72 10.45 25.33 25.27
N GLU A 73 11.51 25.50 26.03
CA GLU A 73 12.44 24.52 26.57
C GLU A 73 11.85 23.49 27.55
N GLU A 74 12.67 22.44 27.74
CA GLU A 74 12.53 21.32 28.66
C GLU A 74 12.01 21.73 30.06
N GLN A 75 10.71 21.56 30.29
CA GLN A 75 10.15 21.50 31.63
C GLN A 75 9.53 20.13 31.85
N ASN A 76 10.14 19.39 32.77
CA ASN A 76 9.69 18.10 33.29
C ASN A 76 8.40 18.29 34.11
N VAL A 77 7.28 18.48 33.42
CA VAL A 77 5.95 18.53 34.05
C VAL A 77 5.48 17.09 34.23
N LYS A 78 5.58 16.61 35.47
CA LYS A 78 5.04 15.30 35.87
C LYS A 78 3.51 15.42 35.95
N CYS A 79 2.83 15.15 34.84
CA CYS A 79 1.37 15.17 34.77
C CYS A 79 0.82 13.90 35.45
N GLU A 80 0.14 14.06 36.59
CA GLU A 80 -0.53 12.96 37.32
C GLU A 80 -1.93 12.66 36.75
N SER A 81 -2.06 12.59 35.42
CA SER A 81 -3.30 12.08 34.80
C SER A 81 -3.34 10.56 34.99
N ARG A 82 -4.19 10.06 35.89
CA ARG A 82 -4.40 8.61 36.11
C ARG A 82 -5.20 7.93 34.99
N GLU A 83 -5.67 8.71 34.03
CA GLU A 83 -6.42 8.23 32.89
C GLU A 83 -5.46 8.06 31.71
N PHE A 84 -5.43 6.85 31.16
CA PHE A 84 -4.61 6.50 30.01
C PHE A 84 -5.53 6.17 28.83
N ILE A 85 -5.14 6.61 27.64
CA ILE A 85 -5.74 6.16 26.38
C ILE A 85 -4.81 5.16 25.73
N GLU A 86 -5.38 4.08 25.19
CA GLU A 86 -4.67 3.20 24.28
C GLU A 86 -4.50 3.87 22.91
N ARG A 87 -3.25 4.09 22.49
CA ARG A 87 -2.92 4.62 21.18
C ARG A 87 -2.06 3.63 20.40
N THR A 88 -2.49 3.32 19.18
CA THR A 88 -1.74 2.50 18.24
C THR A 88 -1.04 3.40 17.23
N THR A 89 0.29 3.40 17.25
CA THR A 89 1.10 4.08 16.23
C THR A 89 1.44 3.10 15.12
N ILE A 90 1.15 3.48 13.87
CA ILE A 90 1.44 2.66 12.68
C ILE A 90 2.64 3.30 11.97
N THR A 91 3.73 2.56 11.82
CA THR A 91 4.93 3.00 11.10
C THR A 91 5.08 2.18 9.82
N VAL A 92 5.20 2.86 8.68
CA VAL A 92 5.46 2.24 7.37
C VAL A 92 6.87 2.62 6.94
N ASN A 93 7.68 1.63 6.56
CA ASN A 93 9.08 1.85 6.19
C ASN A 93 9.26 2.71 4.93
N GLU A 94 8.33 2.57 3.97
CA GLU A 94 8.43 3.21 2.66
C GLU A 94 7.33 4.29 2.52
N PRO A 95 7.66 5.59 2.52
CA PRO A 95 6.67 6.66 2.50
C PRO A 95 5.89 6.71 1.18
N HIS A 96 6.53 6.37 0.06
CA HIS A 96 5.90 6.39 -1.25
C HIS A 96 4.80 5.32 -1.39
N GLU A 97 4.96 4.20 -0.69
CA GLU A 97 3.98 3.12 -0.59
C GLU A 97 2.81 3.52 0.31
N PHE A 98 3.09 4.26 1.39
CA PHE A 98 2.04 4.84 2.24
C PHE A 98 1.14 5.78 1.45
N GLU A 99 1.70 6.71 0.67
CA GLU A 99 0.90 7.64 -0.14
C GLU A 99 0.09 6.94 -1.23
N ARG A 100 0.62 5.86 -1.82
CA ARG A 100 -0.11 5.03 -2.79
C ARG A 100 -1.28 4.30 -2.13
N MET A 101 -1.09 3.78 -0.93
CA MET A 101 -2.08 2.97 -0.21
C MET A 101 -3.15 3.84 0.48
N PHE A 102 -2.77 5.04 0.90
CA PHE A 102 -3.64 6.05 1.50
C PHE A 102 -3.62 7.35 0.69
N PRO A 103 -4.15 7.34 -0.54
CA PRO A 103 -4.16 8.54 -1.37
C PRO A 103 -4.96 9.63 -0.66
N LYS A 104 -4.34 10.79 -0.46
CA LYS A 104 -5.01 11.96 0.09
C LYS A 104 -6.19 12.29 -0.81
N LYS A 105 -7.41 12.22 -0.27
CA LYS A 105 -8.62 12.64 -0.99
C LYS A 105 -8.55 14.16 -1.16
N VAL A 106 -7.93 14.62 -2.23
CA VAL A 106 -8.04 16.02 -2.66
C VAL A 106 -9.52 16.27 -2.95
N ALA A 107 -10.08 17.29 -2.30
CA ALA A 107 -11.46 17.70 -2.58
C ALA A 107 -11.56 17.97 -4.08
N LYS A 108 -12.42 17.21 -4.77
CA LYS A 108 -12.68 17.47 -6.18
C LYS A 108 -13.21 18.91 -6.28
N PRO A 109 -12.73 19.72 -7.23
CA PRO A 109 -13.27 21.06 -7.41
C PRO A 109 -14.79 20.94 -7.60
N ILE A 110 -15.55 21.71 -6.80
CA ILE A 110 -17.00 21.73 -6.89
C ILE A 110 -17.33 22.27 -8.28
N LYS A 111 -17.92 21.42 -9.14
CA LYS A 111 -18.40 21.87 -10.44
C LYS A 111 -19.51 22.89 -10.20
N PRO A 112 -19.46 24.07 -10.86
CA PRO A 112 -20.54 25.04 -10.72
C PRO A 112 -21.85 24.38 -11.15
N HIS A 113 -22.92 24.69 -10.43
CA HIS A 113 -24.22 24.18 -10.78
C HIS A 113 -24.68 24.79 -12.11
N ARG A 114 -25.53 24.03 -12.82
CA ARG A 114 -26.15 24.55 -14.05
C ARG A 114 -27.20 25.58 -13.65
N GLN A 115 -27.24 26.71 -14.35
CA GLN A 115 -28.23 27.75 -14.13
C GLN A 115 -29.41 27.55 -15.07
N CYS A 116 -30.61 27.84 -14.58
CA CYS A 116 -31.85 27.79 -15.32
C CYS A 116 -31.91 28.94 -16.33
N VAL A 117 -32.36 28.65 -17.55
CA VAL A 117 -32.34 29.62 -18.66
C VAL A 117 -33.25 30.83 -18.43
N PHE A 118 -34.35 30.65 -17.69
CA PHE A 118 -35.31 31.72 -17.45
C PHE A 118 -35.16 32.41 -16.09
N THR A 119 -34.58 31.72 -15.09
CA THR A 119 -34.57 32.22 -13.71
C THR A 119 -33.17 32.37 -13.13
N GLU A 120 -32.12 31.98 -13.86
CA GLU A 120 -30.70 31.99 -13.46
C GLU A 120 -30.35 31.22 -12.17
N ASP A 121 -31.35 30.71 -11.47
CA ASP A 121 -31.25 29.80 -10.33
C ASP A 121 -30.65 28.45 -10.69
N TYR A 122 -30.26 27.67 -9.67
CA TYR A 122 -29.96 26.25 -9.81
C TYR A 122 -31.00 25.48 -10.64
N ALA A 123 -30.55 24.91 -11.75
CA ALA A 123 -31.33 24.03 -12.60
C ALA A 123 -31.18 22.58 -12.17
N ARG A 124 -32.31 21.96 -11.83
CA ARG A 124 -32.37 20.55 -11.41
C ARG A 124 -32.41 19.58 -12.58
N TYR A 125 -32.92 20.02 -13.73
CA TYR A 125 -33.19 19.16 -14.89
C TYR A 125 -32.65 19.77 -16.18
N ARG A 126 -32.57 18.96 -17.24
CA ARG A 126 -32.21 19.36 -18.59
C ARG A 126 -33.26 18.82 -19.56
N ASP A 127 -33.73 19.67 -20.46
CA ASP A 127 -34.69 19.26 -21.49
C ASP A 127 -33.96 18.40 -22.56
N PRO A 128 -34.44 17.18 -22.87
CA PRO A 128 -33.82 16.33 -23.90
C PRO A 128 -33.94 16.88 -25.32
N LEU A 129 -34.95 17.70 -25.65
CA LEU A 129 -35.09 18.24 -27.01
C LEU A 129 -34.23 19.48 -27.21
N THR A 130 -34.34 20.45 -26.30
CA THR A 130 -33.65 21.74 -26.45
C THR A 130 -32.25 21.74 -25.82
N GLY A 131 -31.94 20.78 -24.95
CA GLY A 131 -30.70 20.76 -24.18
C GLY A 131 -30.61 21.85 -23.10
N HIS A 132 -31.66 22.64 -22.89
CA HIS A 132 -31.66 23.77 -21.97
C HIS A 132 -31.90 23.31 -20.51
N PRO A 133 -31.12 23.82 -19.54
CA PRO A 133 -31.32 23.55 -18.12
C PRO A 133 -32.54 24.31 -17.54
N TYR A 134 -33.35 23.64 -16.72
CA TYR A 134 -34.54 24.23 -16.08
C TYR A 134 -34.72 23.78 -14.61
N LYS A 135 -35.43 24.61 -13.83
CA LYS A 135 -35.62 24.43 -12.38
C LYS A 135 -36.82 23.53 -12.02
N ASN A 136 -38.01 23.85 -12.52
CA ASN A 136 -39.28 23.20 -12.17
C ASN A 136 -40.18 23.01 -13.41
N GLN A 137 -41.32 22.33 -13.23
CA GLN A 137 -42.25 22.04 -14.32
C GLN A 137 -42.84 23.30 -14.98
N LYS A 138 -43.09 24.38 -14.21
CA LYS A 138 -43.62 25.64 -14.76
C LYS A 138 -42.65 26.25 -15.78
N ILE A 139 -41.36 26.28 -15.44
CA ILE A 139 -40.32 26.74 -16.37
C ILE A 139 -40.22 25.81 -17.58
N PHE A 140 -40.38 24.49 -17.40
CA PHE A 140 -40.41 23.56 -18.54
C PHE A 140 -41.56 23.85 -19.51
N SER A 141 -42.76 24.13 -19.01
CA SER A 141 -43.90 24.50 -19.85
C SER A 141 -43.63 25.78 -20.64
N ILE A 142 -43.06 26.81 -20.00
CA ILE A 142 -42.67 28.06 -20.67
C ILE A 142 -41.60 27.77 -21.73
N LEU A 143 -40.56 27.00 -21.39
CA LEU A 143 -39.48 26.62 -22.30
C LEU A 143 -40.04 25.96 -23.58
N ARG A 144 -40.96 25.00 -23.44
CA ARG A 144 -41.55 24.30 -24.59
C ARG A 144 -42.54 25.16 -25.38
N SER A 145 -43.28 26.04 -24.72
CA SER A 145 -44.14 27.01 -25.39
C SER A 145 -43.32 27.95 -26.27
N VAL A 146 -42.26 28.54 -25.72
CA VAL A 146 -41.31 29.41 -26.45
C VAL A 146 -40.64 28.65 -27.58
N TYR A 147 -40.24 27.39 -27.36
CA TYR A 147 -39.66 26.57 -28.42
C TYR A 147 -40.63 26.33 -29.58
N SER A 148 -41.91 26.03 -29.30
CA SER A 148 -42.93 25.84 -30.34
C SER A 148 -43.14 27.11 -31.17
N MET A 149 -43.23 28.27 -30.52
CA MET A 149 -43.39 29.56 -31.23
C MET A 149 -42.23 29.83 -32.19
N HIS A 150 -40.98 29.58 -31.76
CA HIS A 150 -39.82 29.76 -32.63
C HIS A 150 -39.81 28.78 -33.81
N LEU A 151 -40.31 27.56 -33.63
CA LEU A 151 -40.47 26.62 -34.75
C LEU A 151 -41.50 27.15 -35.74
N ASP A 152 -42.67 27.57 -35.28
CA ASP A 152 -43.75 28.09 -36.14
C ASP A 152 -43.28 29.32 -36.93
N GLU A 153 -42.56 30.25 -36.29
CA GLU A 153 -41.96 31.40 -36.97
C GLU A 153 -40.89 31.00 -38.00
N ALA A 154 -40.07 29.99 -37.71
CA ALA A 154 -39.05 29.52 -38.64
C ALA A 154 -39.67 28.85 -39.88
N PHE A 155 -40.81 28.18 -39.73
CA PHE A 155 -41.56 27.60 -40.85
C PHE A 155 -42.35 28.65 -41.64
N ALA A 156 -42.90 29.67 -40.98
CA ALA A 156 -43.66 30.75 -41.63
C ALA A 156 -42.78 31.69 -42.48
N LYS A 157 -41.45 31.70 -42.27
CA LYS A 157 -40.48 32.51 -43.03
C LYS A 157 -39.90 31.80 -44.27
N LYS A 158 -40.38 30.59 -44.59
CA LYS A 158 -40.05 29.85 -45.82
C LYS A 158 -41.17 29.96 -46.83
#